data_AF-A0A134A2J8-F1
#
_entry.id   AF-A0A134A2J8-F1
#
_cell.length_a   1.000
_cell.length_b   1.000
_cell.length_c   1.000
_cell.angle_alpha   90.00
_cell.angle_beta   90.00
_cell.angle_gamma   90.00
#
_symmetry.space_group_name_H-M   'P 1'
#
loop_
_entity.id
_entity.type
_entity.pdbx_description
1 polymer ?
#
loop_
_entity_poly.entity_id
_entity_poly.type
_entity_poly.pdbx_seq_one_letter_code
_entity_poly.pdbx_strand_id
1 'polypeptide(L)'
;MSHQLPGSDPGEEAREARLAYEPNREDYQRLSLQFMRSADRMGPLAAARAFAGFGRRFSQDRDSLPQDDADRAFGLVARATTVIDYELPFSDDDKALELIKKGHELLDEALLLDEHCFDALRMQQASQIASFDGYYDFLRTEGDDVRAWCLRQHEHALKREGGERGRIAANLALRPFIRWRAMQASKAVICGRNKDAIDIARELMRIDPDDEADVRYTALIALAKVEDEQGLEELCRKGAQIEARRGMPATQDAWTQLARIALAYKSHDLVGARDAITRLAETHPNALSALAIQRELPDGVFSRLVTQPRSEDELILAISEGTVLLQEGRDKEGRGALGAWLREECLGRLGHDERAHVFADEVEWGVGREAE
;
A
#
# COMPACT_ATOMS: atom_id res chain seq x y z
N MET A 1 -8.23 28.08 9.53
CA MET A 1 -8.50 28.71 8.22
C MET A 1 -7.17 29.06 7.57
N SER A 2 -6.69 28.19 6.67
CA SER A 2 -5.69 28.52 5.66
C SER A 2 -6.02 27.69 4.42
N HIS A 3 -6.74 28.32 3.50
CA HIS A 3 -6.90 27.86 2.13
C HIS A 3 -5.55 27.94 1.42
N GLN A 4 -5.10 26.83 0.84
CA GLN A 4 -4.25 26.84 -0.33
C GLN A 4 -4.71 25.72 -1.28
N LEU A 5 -5.54 26.09 -2.24
CA LEU A 5 -5.43 25.53 -3.59
C LEU A 5 -4.31 26.31 -4.28
N PRO A 6 -3.42 25.65 -5.04
CA PRO A 6 -3.39 25.97 -6.47
C PRO A 6 -3.07 24.78 -7.37
N GLY A 7 -3.50 24.87 -8.63
CA GLY A 7 -3.15 23.93 -9.68
C GLY A 7 -1.66 23.98 -10.03
N SER A 8 -0.94 22.96 -9.58
CA SER A 8 0.36 22.54 -10.10
C SER A 8 0.19 21.81 -11.43
N ASP A 9 1.12 22.04 -12.35
CA ASP A 9 1.24 21.28 -13.59
C ASP A 9 1.51 19.80 -13.23
N PRO A 10 0.70 18.82 -13.70
CA PRO A 10 0.89 17.40 -13.38
C PRO A 10 2.25 16.85 -13.82
N GLY A 11 3.01 17.59 -14.64
CA GLY A 11 4.40 17.26 -15.00
C GLY A 11 5.44 17.61 -13.93
N GLU A 12 5.16 18.49 -12.98
CA GLU A 12 6.11 18.93 -11.94
C GLU A 12 5.92 18.13 -10.63
N GLU A 13 4.69 17.71 -10.32
CA GLU A 13 4.39 16.69 -9.29
C GLU A 13 4.91 15.29 -9.68
N ALA A 14 5.19 15.04 -10.95
CA ALA A 14 5.75 13.77 -11.42
C ALA A 14 7.19 13.47 -10.94
N ARG A 15 7.81 14.40 -10.20
CA ARG A 15 9.06 14.20 -9.46
C ARG A 15 8.87 13.91 -7.96
N GLU A 16 7.64 13.69 -7.50
CA GLU A 16 7.39 13.14 -6.17
C GLU A 16 7.74 11.65 -6.15
N ALA A 17 8.41 11.24 -5.06
CA ALA A 17 8.92 9.89 -4.86
C ALA A 17 7.84 8.84 -5.13
N ARG A 18 8.14 7.90 -6.04
CA ARG A 18 7.23 6.85 -6.49
C ARG A 18 7.01 5.84 -5.36
N LEU A 19 5.89 6.00 -4.66
CA LEU A 19 5.35 5.03 -3.71
C LEU A 19 4.23 4.23 -4.37
N ALA A 20 3.69 3.25 -3.64
CA ALA A 20 2.70 2.25 -4.05
C ALA A 20 1.59 2.73 -5.02
N TYR A 21 0.89 1.79 -5.66
CA TYR A 21 -0.16 2.07 -6.64
C TYR A 21 -1.14 3.18 -6.20
N GLU A 22 -1.10 4.32 -6.89
CA GLU A 22 -2.09 5.39 -6.72
C GLU A 22 -3.20 5.20 -7.78
N PRO A 23 -4.45 4.97 -7.35
CA PRO A 23 -5.53 4.58 -8.25
C PRO A 23 -5.92 5.68 -9.24
N ASN A 24 -5.91 6.96 -8.87
CA ASN A 24 -6.29 8.04 -9.79
C ASN A 24 -5.27 8.23 -10.92
N ARG A 25 -3.99 8.02 -10.63
CA ARG A 25 -2.89 8.04 -11.59
C ARG A 25 -3.00 6.86 -12.55
N GLU A 26 -3.34 5.67 -12.05
CA GLU A 26 -3.59 4.51 -12.90
C GLU A 26 -4.79 4.75 -13.82
N ASP A 27 -5.86 5.34 -13.29
CA ASP A 27 -7.05 5.68 -14.05
C ASP A 27 -6.75 6.74 -15.13
N TYR A 28 -5.96 7.76 -14.79
CA TYR A 28 -5.46 8.74 -15.75
C TYR A 28 -4.64 8.06 -16.87
N GLN A 29 -3.78 7.09 -16.53
CA GLN A 29 -2.98 6.34 -17.51
C GLN A 29 -3.85 5.48 -18.43
N ARG A 30 -4.85 4.79 -17.88
CA ARG A 30 -5.83 3.99 -18.64
C ARG A 30 -6.59 4.86 -19.64
N LEU A 31 -7.20 5.94 -19.17
CA LEU A 31 -7.94 6.87 -20.02
C LEU A 31 -7.03 7.60 -21.02
N SER A 32 -5.77 7.89 -20.67
CA SER A 32 -4.81 8.47 -21.61
C SER A 32 -4.53 7.52 -22.78
N LEU A 33 -4.38 6.21 -22.53
CA LEU A 33 -4.20 5.21 -23.58
C LEU A 33 -5.45 5.10 -24.46
N GLN A 34 -6.64 5.06 -23.85
CA GLN A 34 -7.90 4.99 -24.59
C GLN A 34 -8.13 6.24 -25.45
N PHE A 35 -7.81 7.39 -24.89
CA PHE A 35 -7.83 8.65 -25.60
C PHE A 35 -6.87 8.64 -26.79
N MET A 36 -5.62 8.20 -26.61
CA MET A 36 -4.64 8.10 -27.70
C MET A 36 -5.12 7.17 -28.82
N ARG A 37 -5.72 6.01 -28.50
CA ARG A 37 -6.32 5.10 -29.48
C ARG A 37 -7.45 5.75 -30.28
N SER A 38 -8.28 6.55 -29.61
CA SER A 38 -9.35 7.31 -30.28
C SER A 38 -8.76 8.40 -31.20
N ALA A 39 -7.64 9.00 -30.78
CA ALA A 39 -6.96 10.07 -31.48
C ALA A 39 -6.14 9.60 -32.69
N ASP A 40 -5.66 8.35 -32.72
CA ASP A 40 -5.00 7.78 -33.89
C ASP A 40 -5.95 7.73 -35.12
N ARG A 41 -7.27 7.82 -34.90
CA ARG A 41 -8.29 7.91 -35.95
C ARG A 41 -8.55 9.35 -36.41
N MET A 42 -7.92 10.34 -35.77
CA MET A 42 -8.05 11.77 -36.05
C MET A 42 -6.82 12.31 -36.80
N GLY A 43 -6.98 13.44 -37.50
CA GLY A 43 -5.82 14.17 -38.05
C GLY A 43 -4.95 14.79 -36.94
N PRO A 44 -3.63 15.01 -37.14
CA PRO A 44 -2.69 15.44 -36.09
C PRO A 44 -3.11 16.71 -35.34
N LEU A 45 -3.66 17.70 -36.05
CA LEU A 45 -4.12 18.96 -35.44
C LEU A 45 -5.38 18.76 -34.58
N ALA A 46 -6.29 17.86 -34.99
CA ALA A 46 -7.48 17.52 -34.22
C ALA A 46 -7.10 16.72 -32.96
N ALA A 47 -6.16 15.78 -33.08
CA ALA A 47 -5.62 15.03 -31.94
C ALA A 47 -4.96 15.96 -30.90
N ALA A 48 -4.10 16.90 -31.35
CA ALA A 48 -3.44 17.86 -30.46
C ALA A 48 -4.45 18.77 -29.73
N ARG A 49 -5.47 19.27 -30.42
CA ARG A 49 -6.54 20.07 -29.80
C ARG A 49 -7.35 19.26 -28.79
N ALA A 50 -7.66 18.01 -29.11
CA ALA A 50 -8.41 17.16 -28.22
C ALA A 50 -7.58 16.84 -26.95
N PHE A 51 -6.27 16.66 -27.08
CA PHE A 51 -5.37 16.39 -25.94
C PHE A 51 -5.16 17.60 -25.03
N ALA A 52 -5.19 18.83 -25.56
CA ALA A 52 -5.01 20.06 -24.78
C ALA A 52 -6.06 20.25 -23.66
N GLY A 53 -7.21 19.57 -23.75
CA GLY A 53 -8.25 19.57 -22.72
C GLY A 53 -8.30 18.31 -21.85
N PHE A 54 -7.43 17.32 -22.08
CA PHE A 54 -7.54 16.00 -21.46
C PHE A 54 -7.49 16.07 -19.93
N GLY A 55 -6.45 16.68 -19.35
CA GLY A 55 -6.31 16.76 -17.89
C GLY A 55 -7.47 17.49 -17.22
N ARG A 56 -7.94 18.61 -17.80
CA ARG A 56 -9.12 19.33 -17.30
C ARG A 56 -10.37 18.45 -17.31
N ARG A 57 -10.60 17.72 -18.41
CA ARG A 57 -11.75 16.81 -18.54
C ARG A 57 -11.63 15.67 -17.56
N PHE A 58 -10.47 15.06 -17.41
CA PHE A 58 -10.25 14.03 -16.40
C PHE A 58 -10.66 14.50 -15.00
N SER A 59 -10.26 15.72 -14.61
CA SER A 59 -10.58 16.24 -13.27
C SER A 59 -12.04 16.71 -13.10
N GLN A 60 -12.70 17.20 -14.14
CA GLN A 60 -14.00 17.89 -14.02
C GLN A 60 -15.18 17.13 -14.64
N ASP A 61 -14.91 16.30 -15.65
CA ASP A 61 -15.89 15.59 -16.46
C ASP A 61 -15.24 14.32 -17.04
N ARG A 62 -14.76 13.47 -16.11
CA ARG A 62 -14.05 12.22 -16.42
C ARG A 62 -14.85 11.37 -17.39
N ASP A 63 -16.17 11.30 -17.18
CA ASP A 63 -17.05 10.42 -17.94
C ASP A 63 -17.26 10.84 -19.38
N SER A 64 -16.93 12.10 -19.73
CA SER A 64 -16.89 12.54 -21.12
C SER A 64 -15.75 11.88 -21.92
N LEU A 65 -14.70 11.39 -21.28
CA LEU A 65 -13.53 10.84 -21.95
C LEU A 65 -13.85 9.51 -22.64
N PRO A 66 -13.20 9.18 -23.78
CA PRO A 66 -13.30 7.86 -24.39
C PRO A 66 -12.86 6.78 -23.39
N GLN A 67 -13.77 5.85 -23.10
CA GLN A 67 -13.57 4.76 -22.14
C GLN A 67 -14.41 3.55 -22.55
N ASP A 68 -13.93 2.35 -22.23
CA ASP A 68 -14.74 1.13 -22.29
C ASP A 68 -15.26 0.74 -20.89
N ASP A 69 -15.97 -0.38 -20.80
CA ASP A 69 -16.58 -0.83 -19.55
C ASP A 69 -15.53 -1.14 -18.47
N ALA A 70 -14.34 -1.63 -18.86
CA ALA A 70 -13.23 -1.91 -17.94
C ALA A 70 -12.57 -0.62 -17.42
N ASP A 71 -12.48 0.41 -18.26
CA ASP A 71 -12.05 1.76 -17.85
C ASP A 71 -13.06 2.41 -16.89
N ARG A 72 -14.37 2.25 -17.13
CA ARG A 72 -15.41 2.75 -16.21
C ARG A 72 -15.38 2.01 -14.87
N ALA A 73 -15.30 0.68 -14.90
CA ALA A 73 -15.21 -0.14 -13.70
C ALA A 73 -14.00 0.24 -12.84
N PHE A 74 -12.84 0.46 -13.45
CA PHE A 74 -11.66 0.91 -12.71
C PHE A 74 -11.82 2.33 -12.14
N GLY A 75 -12.48 3.24 -12.85
CA GLY A 75 -12.81 4.57 -12.30
C GLY A 75 -13.68 4.50 -11.04
N LEU A 76 -14.62 3.54 -10.98
CA LEU A 76 -15.40 3.27 -9.78
C LEU A 76 -14.53 2.68 -8.66
N VAL A 77 -13.59 1.79 -8.98
CA VAL A 77 -12.60 1.29 -8.01
C VAL A 77 -11.77 2.44 -7.44
N ALA A 78 -11.26 3.35 -8.27
CA ALA A 78 -10.48 4.50 -7.80
C ALA A 78 -11.26 5.38 -6.81
N ARG A 79 -12.54 5.62 -7.11
CA ARG A 79 -13.45 6.34 -6.19
C ARG A 79 -13.74 5.55 -4.93
N ALA A 80 -13.93 4.24 -5.03
CA ALA A 80 -14.14 3.36 -3.88
C ALA A 80 -12.90 3.36 -2.97
N THR A 81 -11.69 3.36 -3.53
CA THR A 81 -10.44 3.48 -2.78
C THR A 81 -10.39 4.77 -1.98
N THR A 82 -10.74 5.92 -2.55
CA THR A 82 -10.82 7.19 -1.79
C THR A 82 -11.77 7.07 -0.61
N VAL A 83 -12.96 6.49 -0.82
CA VAL A 83 -13.96 6.32 0.23
C VAL A 83 -13.46 5.36 1.33
N ILE A 84 -12.93 4.20 0.95
CA ILE A 84 -12.62 3.10 1.86
C ILE A 84 -11.28 3.31 2.57
N ASP A 85 -10.23 3.69 1.84
CA ASP A 85 -8.86 3.74 2.38
C ASP A 85 -8.51 5.13 2.95
N TYR A 86 -9.20 6.20 2.53
CA TYR A 86 -8.81 7.58 2.88
C TYR A 86 -9.90 8.41 3.56
N GLU A 87 -11.19 8.14 3.38
CA GLU A 87 -12.27 8.86 4.07
C GLU A 87 -12.79 8.11 5.29
N LEU A 88 -13.06 6.80 5.15
CA LEU A 88 -13.66 5.97 6.20
C LEU A 88 -12.82 5.89 7.48
N PRO A 89 -11.48 5.68 7.44
CA PRO A 89 -10.66 5.55 8.65
C PRO A 89 -10.66 6.79 9.55
N PHE A 90 -11.04 7.95 9.00
CA PHE A 90 -11.02 9.24 9.69
C PHE A 90 -12.43 9.84 9.84
N SER A 91 -13.47 9.02 9.70
CA SER A 91 -14.86 9.44 9.83
C SER A 91 -15.43 9.10 11.21
N ASP A 92 -16.31 9.96 11.72
CA ASP A 92 -17.11 9.66 12.90
C ASP A 92 -18.15 8.57 12.59
N ASP A 93 -18.63 7.85 13.62
CA ASP A 93 -19.51 6.69 13.51
C ASP A 93 -20.72 6.88 12.57
N ASP A 94 -21.40 8.04 12.67
CA ASP A 94 -22.57 8.35 11.83
C ASP A 94 -22.21 8.40 10.34
N LYS A 95 -21.05 8.99 10.01
CA LYS A 95 -20.56 9.11 8.63
C LYS A 95 -19.95 7.80 8.13
N ALA A 96 -19.38 6.99 9.02
CA ALA A 96 -18.76 5.71 8.68
C ALA A 96 -19.76 4.76 7.99
N LEU A 97 -20.99 4.66 8.50
CA LEU A 97 -22.03 3.81 7.91
C LEU A 97 -22.41 4.23 6.48
N GLU A 98 -22.47 5.55 6.22
CA GLU A 98 -22.74 6.08 4.88
C GLU A 98 -21.58 5.79 3.91
N LEU A 99 -20.34 5.94 4.37
CA LEU A 99 -19.15 5.66 3.58
C LEU A 99 -19.00 4.18 3.26
N ILE A 100 -19.28 3.29 4.21
CA ILE A 100 -19.29 1.83 3.98
C ILE A 100 -20.27 1.49 2.87
N LYS A 101 -21.52 1.97 2.99
CA LYS A 101 -22.56 1.72 1.98
C LYS A 101 -22.14 2.25 0.61
N LYS A 102 -21.63 3.49 0.55
CA LYS A 102 -21.15 4.11 -0.70
C LYS A 102 -20.00 3.32 -1.32
N GLY A 103 -19.05 2.84 -0.51
CA GLY A 103 -17.94 2.01 -0.96
C GLY A 103 -18.44 0.71 -1.60
N HIS A 104 -19.38 0.01 -0.96
CA HIS A 104 -19.98 -1.20 -1.51
C HIS A 104 -20.74 -0.95 -2.81
N GLU A 105 -21.56 0.10 -2.88
CA GLU A 105 -22.30 0.45 -4.11
C GLU A 105 -21.36 0.70 -5.30
N LEU A 106 -20.23 1.38 -5.08
CA LEU A 106 -19.23 1.61 -6.11
C LEU A 106 -18.57 0.31 -6.59
N LEU A 107 -18.24 -0.59 -5.68
CA LEU A 107 -17.60 -1.87 -6.01
C LEU A 107 -18.58 -2.83 -6.72
N ASP A 108 -19.84 -2.86 -6.28
CA ASP A 108 -20.90 -3.64 -6.91
C ASP A 108 -21.16 -3.14 -8.34
N GLU A 109 -21.23 -1.83 -8.54
CA GLU A 109 -21.37 -1.24 -9.88
C GLU A 109 -20.15 -1.56 -10.76
N ALA A 110 -18.93 -1.50 -10.21
CA ALA A 110 -17.72 -1.87 -10.95
C ALA A 110 -17.77 -3.32 -11.45
N LEU A 111 -18.22 -4.25 -10.62
CA LEU A 111 -18.37 -5.67 -10.97
C LEU A 111 -19.52 -5.94 -11.95
N LEU A 112 -20.59 -5.14 -11.90
CA LEU A 112 -21.67 -5.19 -12.89
C LEU A 112 -21.19 -4.73 -14.27
N LEU A 113 -20.26 -3.77 -14.32
CA LEU A 113 -19.69 -3.27 -15.58
C LEU A 113 -18.63 -4.21 -16.15
N ASP A 114 -17.76 -4.75 -15.30
CA ASP A 114 -16.69 -5.67 -15.68
C ASP A 114 -16.51 -6.74 -14.61
N GLU A 115 -16.98 -7.96 -14.89
CA GLU A 115 -16.82 -9.12 -14.01
C GLU A 115 -15.35 -9.48 -13.75
N HIS A 116 -14.42 -9.02 -14.60
CA HIS A 116 -12.98 -9.18 -14.46
C HIS A 116 -12.30 -7.99 -13.80
N CYS A 117 -13.07 -7.08 -13.18
CA CYS A 117 -12.53 -6.04 -12.31
C CYS A 117 -12.03 -6.65 -11.00
N PHE A 118 -10.89 -7.32 -11.04
CA PHE A 118 -10.35 -8.09 -9.91
C PHE A 118 -10.00 -7.24 -8.69
N ASP A 119 -9.68 -5.96 -8.88
CA ASP A 119 -9.54 -5.04 -7.75
C ASP A 119 -10.87 -4.83 -7.02
N ALA A 120 -11.97 -4.64 -7.77
CA ALA A 120 -13.30 -4.52 -7.18
C ALA A 120 -13.71 -5.79 -6.43
N LEU A 121 -13.51 -6.95 -7.07
CA LEU A 121 -13.78 -8.26 -6.46
C LEU A 121 -13.01 -8.43 -5.16
N ARG A 122 -11.70 -8.20 -5.19
CA ARG A 122 -10.84 -8.33 -4.01
C ARG A 122 -11.26 -7.39 -2.89
N MET A 123 -11.48 -6.11 -3.19
CA MET A 123 -11.89 -5.11 -2.21
C MET A 123 -13.26 -5.43 -1.60
N GLN A 124 -14.21 -5.90 -2.41
CA GLN A 124 -15.52 -6.31 -1.94
C GLN A 124 -15.40 -7.51 -0.98
N GLN A 125 -14.64 -8.53 -1.37
CA GLN A 125 -14.44 -9.74 -0.56
C GLN A 125 -13.68 -9.48 0.74
N ALA A 126 -12.80 -8.48 0.79
CA ALA A 126 -12.13 -8.06 2.03
C ALA A 126 -13.12 -7.66 3.13
N SER A 127 -14.30 -7.15 2.77
CA SER A 127 -15.36 -6.77 3.72
C SER A 127 -16.38 -7.88 4.01
N GLN A 128 -16.52 -8.84 3.09
CA GLN A 128 -17.52 -9.91 3.20
C GLN A 128 -16.99 -11.15 3.91
N ILE A 129 -15.68 -11.42 3.80
CA ILE A 129 -15.05 -12.57 4.42
C ILE A 129 -14.61 -12.21 5.85
N ALA A 130 -15.30 -12.79 6.83
CA ALA A 130 -15.16 -12.40 8.24
C ALA A 130 -13.80 -12.74 8.89
N SER A 131 -12.99 -13.61 8.31
CA SER A 131 -11.72 -14.06 8.91
C SER A 131 -10.53 -13.85 8.00
N PHE A 132 -9.36 -13.54 8.59
CA PHE A 132 -8.12 -13.38 7.84
C PHE A 132 -7.70 -14.66 7.11
N ASP A 133 -7.82 -15.84 7.75
CA ASP A 133 -7.54 -17.12 7.09
C ASP A 133 -8.49 -17.39 5.93
N GLY A 134 -9.79 -17.12 6.11
CA GLY A 134 -10.77 -17.26 5.02
C GLY A 134 -10.44 -16.35 3.83
N TYR A 135 -10.04 -15.10 4.10
CA TYR A 135 -9.68 -14.17 3.04
C TYR A 135 -8.36 -14.55 2.36
N TYR A 136 -7.38 -15.04 3.13
CA TYR A 136 -6.15 -15.63 2.57
C TYR A 136 -6.46 -16.81 1.64
N ASP A 137 -7.33 -17.73 2.06
CA ASP A 137 -7.71 -18.89 1.26
C ASP A 137 -8.47 -18.52 -0.01
N PHE A 138 -9.34 -17.50 0.05
CA PHE A 138 -9.97 -16.91 -1.13
C PHE A 138 -8.91 -16.37 -2.11
N LEU A 139 -8.00 -15.51 -1.66
CA LEU A 139 -6.94 -14.95 -2.49
C LEU A 139 -6.05 -16.03 -3.11
N ARG A 140 -5.75 -17.07 -2.35
CA ARG A 140 -4.96 -18.23 -2.82
C ARG A 140 -5.71 -19.06 -3.86
N THR A 141 -7.01 -19.25 -3.68
CA THR A 141 -7.82 -20.14 -4.53
C THR A 141 -8.11 -19.50 -5.89
N GLU A 142 -8.54 -18.25 -5.90
CA GLU A 142 -8.87 -17.52 -7.14
C GLU A 142 -7.63 -16.96 -7.85
N GLY A 143 -6.48 -16.91 -7.17
CA GLY A 143 -5.27 -16.23 -7.64
C GLY A 143 -4.73 -16.74 -8.98
N ASP A 144 -4.89 -18.04 -9.29
CA ASP A 144 -4.44 -18.63 -10.54
C ASP A 144 -5.27 -18.17 -11.75
N ASP A 145 -6.58 -18.01 -11.57
CA ASP A 145 -7.48 -17.52 -12.62
C ASP A 145 -7.27 -16.03 -12.88
N VAL A 146 -7.10 -15.24 -11.82
CA VAL A 146 -6.70 -13.82 -11.89
C VAL A 146 -5.38 -13.68 -12.66
N ARG A 147 -4.37 -14.50 -12.30
CA ARG A 147 -3.07 -14.53 -12.98
C ARG A 147 -3.21 -14.84 -14.46
N ALA A 148 -3.94 -15.89 -14.80
CA ALA A 148 -4.12 -16.33 -16.16
C ALA A 148 -4.82 -15.25 -17.01
N TRP A 149 -5.83 -14.57 -16.46
CA TRP A 149 -6.51 -13.49 -17.16
C TRP A 149 -5.59 -12.28 -17.38
N CYS A 150 -4.91 -11.80 -16.33
CA CYS A 150 -4.02 -10.64 -16.41
C CYS A 150 -2.87 -10.87 -17.39
N LEU A 151 -2.28 -12.07 -17.41
CA LEU A 151 -1.23 -12.42 -18.37
C LEU A 151 -1.75 -12.42 -19.81
N ARG A 152 -2.96 -12.93 -20.07
CA ARG A 152 -3.57 -12.85 -21.40
C ARG A 152 -3.77 -11.40 -21.86
N GLN A 153 -4.24 -10.53 -20.96
CA GLN A 153 -4.42 -9.10 -21.28
C GLN A 153 -3.09 -8.38 -21.49
N HIS A 154 -2.07 -8.73 -20.70
CA HIS A 154 -0.70 -8.24 -20.89
C HIS A 154 -0.17 -8.57 -22.29
N GLU A 155 -0.25 -9.83 -22.69
CA GLU A 155 0.17 -10.25 -24.04
C GLU A 155 -0.65 -9.59 -25.15
N HIS A 156 -1.97 -9.46 -24.95
CA HIS A 156 -2.85 -8.80 -25.90
C HIS A 156 -2.48 -7.32 -26.07
N ALA A 157 -2.17 -6.61 -24.99
CA ALA A 157 -1.71 -5.22 -25.02
C ALA A 157 -0.40 -5.06 -25.80
N LEU A 158 0.59 -5.94 -25.59
CA LEU A 158 1.85 -5.95 -26.34
C LEU A 158 1.66 -6.22 -27.84
N LYS A 159 0.67 -7.04 -28.21
CA LYS A 159 0.37 -7.34 -29.62
C LYS A 159 -0.43 -6.23 -30.30
N ARG A 160 -1.34 -5.60 -29.56
CA ARG A 160 -2.24 -4.55 -30.05
C ARG A 160 -1.50 -3.25 -30.34
N GLU A 161 -0.53 -2.89 -29.49
CA GLU A 161 0.22 -1.64 -29.58
C GLU A 161 1.73 -1.89 -29.52
N GLY A 162 2.49 -1.24 -30.40
CA GLY A 162 3.95 -1.31 -30.39
C GLY A 162 4.60 -0.26 -29.47
N GLY A 163 5.86 -0.49 -29.14
CA GLY A 163 6.71 0.49 -28.43
C GLY A 163 6.22 0.81 -27.02
N GLU A 164 6.40 2.06 -26.61
CA GLU A 164 6.14 2.51 -25.24
C GLU A 164 4.66 2.42 -24.82
N ARG A 165 3.73 2.69 -25.75
CA ARG A 165 2.28 2.59 -25.47
C ARG A 165 1.88 1.15 -25.14
N GLY A 166 2.37 0.18 -25.92
CA GLY A 166 2.17 -1.25 -25.66
C GLY A 166 2.75 -1.68 -24.32
N ARG A 167 3.95 -1.19 -23.96
CA ARG A 167 4.58 -1.47 -22.67
C ARG A 167 3.78 -0.92 -21.48
N ILE A 168 3.29 0.32 -21.56
CA ILE A 168 2.45 0.91 -20.51
C ILE A 168 1.15 0.13 -20.38
N ALA A 169 0.46 -0.15 -21.49
CA ALA A 169 -0.79 -0.91 -21.48
C ALA A 169 -0.62 -2.33 -20.92
N ALA A 170 0.48 -2.99 -21.28
CA ALA A 170 0.80 -4.33 -20.79
C ALA A 170 1.13 -4.33 -19.29
N ASN A 171 1.84 -3.30 -18.80
CA ASN A 171 2.09 -3.14 -17.37
C ASN A 171 0.78 -2.93 -16.59
N LEU A 172 -0.09 -2.03 -17.06
CA LEU A 172 -1.41 -1.78 -16.46
C LEU A 172 -2.25 -3.06 -16.37
N ALA A 173 -2.21 -3.91 -17.40
CA ALA A 173 -2.94 -5.18 -17.42
C ALA A 173 -2.49 -6.19 -16.35
N LEU A 174 -1.24 -6.09 -15.86
CA LEU A 174 -0.71 -6.96 -14.80
C LEU A 174 -1.01 -6.47 -13.38
N ARG A 175 -1.28 -5.18 -13.20
CA ARG A 175 -1.40 -4.58 -11.87
C ARG A 175 -2.46 -5.21 -10.96
N PRO A 176 -3.67 -5.59 -11.45
CA PRO A 176 -4.64 -6.26 -10.61
C PRO A 176 -4.10 -7.56 -10.02
N PHE A 177 -3.38 -8.36 -10.81
CA PHE A 177 -2.73 -9.60 -10.32
C PHE A 177 -1.60 -9.31 -9.32
N ILE A 178 -0.79 -8.28 -9.57
CA ILE A 178 0.27 -7.90 -8.64
C ILE A 178 -0.32 -7.47 -7.29
N ARG A 179 -1.33 -6.59 -7.29
CA ARG A 179 -2.06 -6.18 -6.07
C ARG A 179 -2.74 -7.35 -5.38
N TRP A 180 -3.33 -8.27 -6.13
CA TRP A 180 -3.95 -9.48 -5.61
C TRP A 180 -2.95 -10.31 -4.79
N ARG A 181 -1.79 -10.60 -5.37
CA ARG A 181 -0.74 -11.39 -4.73
C ARG A 181 -0.07 -10.63 -3.58
N ALA A 182 0.10 -9.31 -3.70
CA ALA A 182 0.64 -8.50 -2.61
C ALA A 182 -0.29 -8.53 -1.38
N MET A 183 -1.60 -8.42 -1.59
CA MET A 183 -2.61 -8.58 -0.53
C MET A 183 -2.54 -10.00 0.06
N GLN A 184 -2.39 -11.03 -0.76
CA GLN A 184 -2.22 -12.40 -0.27
C GLN A 184 -0.97 -12.55 0.60
N ALA A 185 0.17 -11.94 0.23
CA ALA A 185 1.37 -11.94 1.04
C ALA A 185 1.15 -11.25 2.39
N SER A 186 0.44 -10.11 2.40
CA SER A 186 0.08 -9.42 3.64
C SER A 186 -0.77 -10.31 4.57
N LYS A 187 -1.84 -10.91 4.02
CA LYS A 187 -2.68 -11.83 4.80
C LYS A 187 -1.96 -13.10 5.22
N ALA A 188 -1.01 -13.61 4.43
CA ALA A 188 -0.14 -14.70 4.84
C ALA A 188 0.65 -14.37 6.11
N VAL A 189 1.23 -13.17 6.21
CA VAL A 189 1.95 -12.72 7.41
C VAL A 189 1.01 -12.67 8.62
N ILE A 190 -0.17 -12.07 8.47
CA ILE A 190 -1.18 -11.98 9.53
C ILE A 190 -1.61 -13.38 10.01
N CYS A 191 -1.79 -14.33 9.10
CA CYS A 191 -2.18 -15.71 9.41
C CYS A 191 -0.98 -16.58 9.87
N GLY A 192 0.21 -16.02 10.09
CA GLY A 192 1.40 -16.76 10.51
C GLY A 192 2.04 -17.63 9.43
N ARG A 193 1.62 -17.51 8.16
CA ARG A 193 2.13 -18.23 6.99
C ARG A 193 3.34 -17.50 6.39
N ASN A 194 4.34 -17.21 7.22
CA ASN A 194 5.46 -16.32 6.87
C ASN A 194 6.27 -16.82 5.66
N LYS A 195 6.43 -18.15 5.51
CA LYS A 195 7.13 -18.73 4.34
C LYS A 195 6.36 -18.47 3.04
N ASP A 196 5.04 -18.60 3.06
CA ASP A 196 4.20 -18.28 1.90
C ASP A 196 4.36 -16.81 1.51
N ALA A 197 4.33 -15.88 2.49
CA ALA A 197 4.53 -14.46 2.24
C ALA A 197 5.90 -14.17 1.56
N ILE A 198 6.97 -14.82 2.02
CA ILE A 198 8.31 -14.70 1.43
C ILE A 198 8.33 -15.22 -0.01
N ASP A 199 7.72 -16.37 -0.27
CA ASP A 199 7.70 -16.98 -1.59
C ASP A 199 6.86 -16.17 -2.59
N ILE A 200 5.71 -15.64 -2.14
CA ILE A 200 4.88 -14.72 -2.93
C ILE A 200 5.66 -13.45 -3.26
N ALA A 201 6.33 -12.84 -2.28
CA ALA A 201 7.11 -11.63 -2.50
C ALA A 201 8.25 -11.88 -3.51
N ARG A 202 8.97 -13.00 -3.38
CA ARG A 202 10.01 -13.39 -4.34
C ARG A 202 9.46 -13.63 -5.74
N GLU A 203 8.23 -14.13 -5.88
CA GLU A 203 7.55 -14.25 -7.16
C GLU A 203 7.26 -12.89 -7.76
N LEU A 204 6.63 -12.01 -6.99
CA LEU A 204 6.26 -10.69 -7.45
C LEU A 204 7.48 -9.85 -7.83
N MET A 205 8.55 -9.87 -7.05
CA MET A 205 9.79 -9.16 -7.40
C MET A 205 10.47 -9.66 -8.69
N ARG A 206 10.13 -10.86 -9.19
CA ARG A 206 10.56 -11.35 -10.51
C ARG A 206 9.67 -10.81 -11.63
N ILE A 207 8.38 -10.60 -11.37
CA ILE A 207 7.38 -10.12 -12.34
C ILE A 207 7.40 -8.60 -12.44
N ASP A 208 7.59 -7.94 -11.30
CA ASP A 208 7.68 -6.50 -11.10
C ASP A 208 9.03 -6.17 -10.44
N PRO A 209 10.11 -6.02 -11.23
CA PRO A 209 11.43 -5.74 -10.69
C PRO A 209 11.56 -4.38 -9.99
N ASP A 210 10.63 -3.46 -10.26
CA ASP A 210 10.60 -2.18 -9.59
C ASP A 210 9.78 -2.22 -8.31
N ASP A 211 9.09 -3.33 -8.00
CA ASP A 211 8.33 -3.59 -6.76
C ASP A 211 7.24 -2.53 -6.48
N GLU A 212 6.46 -2.13 -7.50
CA GLU A 212 5.42 -1.08 -7.40
C GLU A 212 4.35 -1.37 -6.32
N ALA A 213 4.17 -2.64 -5.92
CA ALA A 213 3.31 -3.02 -4.79
C ALA A 213 3.98 -2.94 -3.41
N ASP A 214 5.28 -2.63 -3.39
CA ASP A 214 6.16 -2.59 -2.23
C ASP A 214 6.15 -3.92 -1.42
N VAL A 215 5.94 -5.07 -2.07
CA VAL A 215 5.81 -6.37 -1.39
C VAL A 215 7.07 -6.74 -0.60
N ARG A 216 8.24 -6.15 -0.93
CA ARG A 216 9.46 -6.31 -0.13
C ARG A 216 9.24 -5.97 1.35
N TYR A 217 8.43 -4.96 1.68
CA TYR A 217 8.20 -4.55 3.05
C TYR A 217 7.44 -5.62 3.85
N THR A 218 6.47 -6.27 3.22
CA THR A 218 5.78 -7.43 3.77
C THR A 218 6.74 -8.60 3.99
N ALA A 219 7.67 -8.82 3.04
CA ALA A 219 8.69 -9.85 3.17
C ALA A 219 9.72 -9.55 4.27
N LEU A 220 10.08 -8.29 4.52
CA LEU A 220 10.96 -7.91 5.65
C LEU A 220 10.34 -8.32 6.99
N ILE A 221 9.05 -8.05 7.17
CA ILE A 221 8.30 -8.50 8.34
C ILE A 221 8.31 -10.03 8.44
N ALA A 222 7.98 -10.72 7.34
CA ALA A 222 7.96 -12.18 7.30
C ALA A 222 9.33 -12.82 7.61
N LEU A 223 10.42 -12.22 7.11
CA LEU A 223 11.80 -12.66 7.38
C LEU A 223 12.18 -12.48 8.85
N ALA A 224 11.79 -11.36 9.46
CA ALA A 224 11.95 -11.15 10.90
C ALA A 224 11.09 -12.11 11.75
N LYS A 225 9.92 -12.52 11.25
CA LYS A 225 9.08 -13.55 11.89
C LYS A 225 9.73 -14.94 11.88
N VAL A 226 10.45 -15.30 10.82
CA VAL A 226 11.16 -16.60 10.71
C VAL A 226 12.62 -16.53 11.13
N GLU A 227 13.06 -15.39 11.68
CA GLU A 227 14.43 -15.16 12.15
C GLU A 227 15.51 -15.37 11.07
N ASP A 228 15.19 -15.08 9.81
CA ASP A 228 16.10 -15.20 8.66
C ASP A 228 16.87 -13.90 8.41
N GLU A 229 17.93 -13.69 9.18
CA GLU A 229 18.82 -12.52 9.06
C GLU A 229 19.51 -12.44 7.69
N GLN A 230 19.94 -13.58 7.14
CA GLN A 230 20.60 -13.62 5.84
C GLN A 230 19.65 -13.22 4.71
N GLY A 231 18.42 -13.75 4.73
CA GLY A 231 17.38 -13.40 3.79
C GLY A 231 16.98 -11.93 3.89
N LEU A 232 16.93 -11.37 5.10
CA LEU A 232 16.68 -9.95 5.33
C LEU A 232 17.77 -9.09 4.68
N GLU A 233 19.05 -9.38 4.93
CA GLU A 233 20.16 -8.59 4.36
C GLU A 233 20.29 -8.75 2.84
N GLU A 234 19.89 -9.90 2.26
CA GLU A 234 19.74 -10.03 0.81
C GLU A 234 18.62 -9.13 0.28
N LEU A 235 17.48 -9.10 0.95
CA LEU A 235 16.34 -8.28 0.55
C LEU A 235 16.65 -6.78 0.68
N CYS A 236 17.31 -6.35 1.74
CA CYS A 236 17.75 -4.95 1.92
C CYS A 236 18.70 -4.51 0.79
N ARG A 237 19.65 -5.37 0.37
CA ARG A 237 20.54 -5.05 -0.77
C ARG A 237 19.77 -4.90 -2.08
N LYS A 238 18.73 -5.71 -2.31
CA LYS A 238 17.84 -5.57 -3.48
C LYS A 238 16.98 -4.30 -3.37
N GLY A 239 16.46 -4.01 -2.18
CA GLY A 239 15.71 -2.78 -1.88
C GLY A 239 16.50 -1.53 -2.22
N ALA A 240 17.76 -1.45 -1.81
CA ALA A 240 18.65 -0.33 -2.14
C ALA A 240 18.83 -0.13 -3.66
N GLN A 241 18.85 -1.21 -4.43
CA GLN A 241 18.92 -1.13 -5.90
C GLN A 241 17.61 -0.63 -6.51
N ILE A 242 16.47 -1.04 -5.96
CA ILE A 242 15.14 -0.60 -6.39
C ILE A 242 14.97 0.90 -6.10
N GLU A 243 15.27 1.33 -4.88
CA GLU A 243 15.22 2.74 -4.48
C GLU A 243 16.13 3.61 -5.34
N ALA A 244 17.36 3.16 -5.62
CA ALA A 244 18.26 3.86 -6.53
C ALA A 244 17.68 4.02 -7.94
N ARG A 245 17.00 3.00 -8.48
CA ARG A 245 16.28 3.10 -9.77
C ARG A 245 15.09 4.07 -9.70
N ARG A 246 14.41 4.14 -8.56
CA ARG A 246 13.29 5.05 -8.30
C ARG A 246 13.74 6.48 -7.97
N GLY A 247 15.04 6.73 -7.81
CA GLY A 247 15.57 8.03 -7.38
C GLY A 247 15.28 8.35 -5.91
N MET A 248 15.04 7.33 -5.08
CA MET A 248 14.77 7.46 -3.65
C MET A 248 16.08 7.41 -2.83
N PRO A 249 16.12 8.06 -1.65
CA PRO A 249 17.25 7.93 -0.73
C PRO A 249 17.51 6.47 -0.35
N ALA A 250 18.77 6.09 -0.18
CA ALA A 250 19.15 4.71 0.15
C ALA A 250 18.56 4.23 1.48
N THR A 251 18.22 2.93 1.51
CA THR A 251 17.52 2.14 2.54
C THR A 251 17.71 2.65 3.96
N GLN A 252 16.77 3.48 4.39
CA GLN A 252 16.49 3.79 5.78
C GLN A 252 14.96 3.83 5.98
N ASP A 253 14.23 3.02 5.21
CA ASP A 253 12.78 2.88 5.37
C ASP A 253 12.45 2.27 6.73
N ALA A 254 11.25 2.61 7.23
CA ALA A 254 10.81 2.20 8.55
C ALA A 254 10.69 0.66 8.69
N TRP A 255 10.25 -0.06 7.66
CA TRP A 255 10.11 -1.53 7.70
C TRP A 255 11.46 -2.24 7.88
N THR A 256 12.50 -1.81 7.17
CA THR A 256 13.85 -2.35 7.31
C THR A 256 14.37 -2.17 8.73
N GLN A 257 14.21 -0.97 9.31
CA GLN A 257 14.67 -0.71 10.67
C GLN A 257 13.85 -1.51 11.69
N LEU A 258 12.52 -1.59 11.54
CA LEU A 258 11.66 -2.36 12.43
C LEU A 258 12.00 -3.86 12.40
N ALA A 259 12.22 -4.42 11.21
CA ALA A 259 12.62 -5.82 11.05
C ALA A 259 14.01 -6.11 11.68
N ARG A 260 14.97 -5.16 11.56
CA ARG A 260 16.28 -5.25 12.23
C ARG A 260 16.19 -5.16 13.75
N ILE A 261 15.35 -4.27 14.28
CA ILE A 261 15.07 -4.19 15.73
C ILE A 261 14.53 -5.54 16.20
N ALA A 262 13.55 -6.10 15.49
CA ALA A 262 12.95 -7.39 15.84
C ALA A 262 13.96 -8.54 15.83
N LEU A 263 14.80 -8.66 14.80
CA LEU A 263 15.85 -9.68 14.73
C LEU A 263 16.88 -9.55 15.86
N ALA A 264 17.40 -8.33 16.08
CA ALA A 264 18.38 -8.06 17.12
C ALA A 264 17.81 -8.35 18.52
N TYR A 265 16.55 -8.00 18.77
CA TYR A 265 15.88 -8.33 20.01
C TYR A 265 15.74 -9.84 20.21
N LYS A 266 15.26 -10.57 19.19
CA LYS A 266 15.10 -12.04 19.25
C LYS A 266 16.42 -12.77 19.45
N SER A 267 17.51 -12.27 18.87
CA SER A 267 18.87 -12.79 19.08
C SER A 267 19.52 -12.34 20.39
N HIS A 268 18.81 -11.58 21.24
CA HIS A 268 19.30 -10.98 22.48
C HIS A 268 20.43 -9.96 22.31
N ASP A 269 20.63 -9.44 21.09
CA ASP A 269 21.50 -8.30 20.82
C ASP A 269 20.77 -6.98 21.11
N LEU A 270 20.62 -6.68 22.40
CA LEU A 270 19.97 -5.45 22.84
C LEU A 270 20.78 -4.18 22.52
N VAL A 271 22.07 -4.30 22.20
CA VAL A 271 22.88 -3.15 21.77
C VAL A 271 22.53 -2.83 20.31
N GLY A 272 22.57 -3.83 19.43
CA GLY A 272 22.18 -3.69 18.03
C GLY A 272 20.74 -3.21 17.86
N ALA A 273 19.82 -3.70 18.69
CA ALA A 273 18.43 -3.26 18.69
C ALA A 273 18.30 -1.76 19.07
N ARG A 274 19.02 -1.31 20.11
CA ARG A 274 19.03 0.10 20.52
C ARG A 274 19.67 1.02 19.49
N ASP A 275 20.72 0.57 18.81
CA ASP A 275 21.35 1.30 17.73
C ASP A 275 20.41 1.44 16.52
N ALA A 276 19.61 0.42 16.22
CA ALA A 276 18.59 0.49 15.18
C ALA A 276 17.47 1.48 15.54
N ILE A 277 17.02 1.52 16.80
CA ILE A 277 16.08 2.55 17.30
C ILE A 277 16.67 3.95 17.11
N THR A 278 17.94 4.16 17.47
CA THR A 278 18.60 5.46 17.30
C THR A 278 18.64 5.88 15.83
N ARG A 279 19.04 4.99 14.92
CA ARG A 279 19.03 5.28 13.48
C ARG A 279 17.63 5.64 12.96
N LEU A 280 16.61 4.91 13.40
CA LEU A 280 15.22 5.19 13.01
C LEU A 280 14.78 6.58 13.52
N ALA A 281 15.17 6.96 14.74
CA ALA A 281 14.88 8.28 15.31
C ALA A 281 15.66 9.44 14.68
N GLU A 282 16.84 9.18 14.11
CA GLU A 282 17.59 10.17 13.33
C GLU A 282 16.97 10.41 11.95
N THR A 283 16.22 9.45 11.42
CA THR A 283 15.70 9.50 10.05
C THR A 283 14.21 9.80 9.94
N HIS A 284 13.41 9.50 10.97
CA HIS A 284 11.97 9.73 10.97
C HIS A 284 11.56 10.71 12.08
N PRO A 285 10.74 11.72 11.76
CA PRO A 285 10.15 12.60 12.77
C PRO A 285 9.35 11.80 13.82
N ASN A 286 9.38 12.27 15.08
CA ASN A 286 8.59 11.73 16.20
C ASN A 286 8.71 10.21 16.44
N ALA A 287 9.79 9.61 15.94
CA ALA A 287 9.99 8.17 15.93
C ALA A 287 9.82 7.48 17.28
N LEU A 288 10.43 8.05 18.33
CA LEU A 288 10.38 7.48 19.67
C LEU A 288 8.95 7.48 20.22
N SER A 289 8.17 8.53 19.95
CA SER A 289 6.75 8.60 20.33
C SER A 289 5.94 7.56 19.56
N ALA A 290 6.11 7.48 18.23
CA ALA A 290 5.40 6.51 17.40
C ALA A 290 5.69 5.05 17.82
N LEU A 291 6.96 4.71 18.08
CA LEU A 291 7.39 3.38 18.55
C LEU A 291 6.91 3.07 19.98
N ALA A 292 6.64 4.09 20.81
CA ALA A 292 6.07 3.91 22.14
C ALA A 292 4.54 3.70 22.09
N ILE A 293 3.84 4.42 21.22
CA ILE A 293 2.39 4.36 21.03
C ILE A 293 1.99 3.05 20.33
N GLN A 294 2.71 2.67 19.27
CA GLN A 294 2.46 1.45 18.48
C GLN A 294 1.06 1.40 17.87
N ARG A 295 0.67 2.49 17.18
CA ARG A 295 -0.67 2.65 16.62
C ARG A 295 -0.96 1.63 15.51
N GLU A 296 -2.14 1.04 15.57
CA GLU A 296 -2.73 0.26 14.48
C GLU A 296 -3.59 1.17 13.60
N LEU A 297 -3.45 0.98 12.28
CA LEU A 297 -4.25 1.60 11.24
C LEU A 297 -5.03 0.51 10.49
N PRO A 298 -6.20 0.83 9.92
CA PRO A 298 -6.85 -0.07 8.97
C PRO A 298 -5.92 -0.40 7.79
N ASP A 299 -5.94 -1.66 7.36
CA ASP A 299 -5.21 -2.10 6.17
C ASP A 299 -5.73 -1.37 4.92
N GLY A 300 -4.81 -0.88 4.07
CA GLY A 300 -5.17 -0.39 2.74
C GLY A 300 -5.77 -1.51 1.89
N VAL A 301 -7.04 -1.38 1.50
CA VAL A 301 -7.79 -2.42 0.81
C VAL A 301 -7.42 -2.44 -0.68
N PHE A 302 -7.19 -1.28 -1.31
CA PHE A 302 -6.74 -1.24 -2.71
C PHE A 302 -5.27 -1.66 -2.85
N SER A 303 -4.38 -1.08 -2.07
CA SER A 303 -2.97 -1.47 -1.97
C SER A 303 -2.41 -0.91 -0.67
N ARG A 304 -1.12 -1.15 -0.39
CA ARG A 304 -0.44 -0.43 0.69
C ARG A 304 -0.68 1.08 0.53
N LEU A 305 -0.97 1.74 1.65
CA LEU A 305 -1.19 3.19 1.69
C LEU A 305 0.06 3.94 1.24
N VAL A 306 -0.15 5.03 0.52
CA VAL A 306 0.92 5.87 0.00
C VAL A 306 1.37 6.86 1.08
N THR A 307 2.64 6.80 1.48
CA THR A 307 3.24 7.67 2.52
C THR A 307 4.55 8.27 2.04
N GLN A 308 4.81 9.55 2.28
CA GLN A 308 6.10 10.15 1.90
C GLN A 308 7.29 9.40 2.52
N PRO A 309 8.41 9.19 1.80
CA PRO A 309 9.53 8.45 2.35
C PRO A 309 10.14 9.22 3.53
N ARG A 310 10.43 8.49 4.61
CA ARG A 310 10.96 8.99 5.88
C ARG A 310 10.03 9.96 6.61
N SER A 311 8.74 9.97 6.28
CA SER A 311 7.75 10.71 7.05
C SER A 311 7.36 9.97 8.32
N GLU A 312 6.72 10.68 9.25
CA GLU A 312 6.08 10.07 10.40
C GLU A 312 5.00 9.05 9.96
N ASP A 313 4.23 9.37 8.91
CA ASP A 313 3.21 8.47 8.37
C ASP A 313 3.79 7.14 7.85
N GLU A 314 4.96 7.16 7.20
CA GLU A 314 5.65 5.93 6.77
C GLU A 314 5.98 5.05 7.99
N LEU A 315 6.46 5.66 9.07
CA LEU A 315 6.78 4.94 10.30
C LEU A 315 5.52 4.38 10.98
N ILE A 316 4.45 5.17 11.09
CA ILE A 316 3.18 4.71 11.68
C ILE A 316 2.63 3.54 10.86
N LEU A 317 2.67 3.62 9.54
CA LEU A 317 2.24 2.53 8.66
C LEU A 317 3.10 1.28 8.84
N ALA A 318 4.43 1.42 8.90
CA ALA A 318 5.34 0.30 9.11
C ALA A 318 5.14 -0.37 10.48
N ILE A 319 4.88 0.42 11.52
CA ILE A 319 4.53 -0.07 12.86
C ILE A 319 3.21 -0.86 12.81
N SER A 320 2.18 -0.29 12.18
CA SER A 320 0.87 -0.93 12.04
C SER A 320 0.95 -2.27 11.31
N GLU A 321 1.64 -2.32 10.18
CA GLU A 321 1.85 -3.57 9.43
C GLU A 321 2.76 -4.55 10.19
N GLY A 322 3.69 -4.02 10.97
CA GLY A 322 4.62 -4.77 11.83
C GLY A 322 4.02 -5.23 13.15
N THR A 323 2.74 -4.96 13.43
CA THR A 323 2.04 -5.35 14.67
C THR A 323 2.18 -6.85 14.98
N VAL A 324 2.23 -7.70 13.94
CA VAL A 324 2.46 -9.14 14.08
C VAL A 324 3.79 -9.51 14.73
N LEU A 325 4.79 -8.61 14.75
CA LEU A 325 6.05 -8.73 15.47
C LEU A 325 5.91 -8.19 16.89
N LEU A 326 5.20 -7.06 17.04
CA LEU A 326 5.10 -6.32 18.30
C LEU A 326 4.19 -7.01 19.32
N GLN A 327 3.21 -7.79 18.86
CA GLN A 327 2.17 -8.41 19.69
C GLN A 327 2.36 -9.92 19.93
N GLU A 328 3.54 -10.47 19.62
CA GLU A 328 3.86 -11.87 19.90
C GLU A 328 3.84 -12.16 21.42
N GLY A 329 2.89 -12.98 21.89
CA GLY A 329 2.77 -13.37 23.30
C GLY A 329 2.15 -12.31 24.20
N ARG A 330 1.09 -11.64 23.70
CA ARG A 330 0.38 -10.49 24.31
C ARG A 330 0.32 -10.48 25.85
N ASP A 331 0.67 -9.33 26.41
CA ASP A 331 0.44 -8.92 27.79
C ASP A 331 -0.97 -8.31 27.95
N LYS A 332 -1.23 -7.73 29.13
CA LYS A 332 -2.54 -7.15 29.49
C LYS A 332 -2.88 -5.89 28.69
N GLU A 333 -1.91 -5.24 28.06
CA GLU A 333 -2.09 -4.04 27.24
C GLU A 333 -2.09 -4.38 25.74
N GLY A 334 -2.12 -5.69 25.41
CA GLY A 334 -2.11 -6.19 24.04
C GLY A 334 -0.72 -6.23 23.40
N ARG A 335 0.36 -5.88 24.12
CA ARG A 335 1.74 -5.87 23.59
C ARG A 335 2.44 -7.20 23.84
N GLY A 336 3.21 -7.65 22.86
CA GLY A 336 4.10 -8.80 23.01
C GLY A 336 5.40 -8.41 23.71
N ALA A 337 6.29 -9.38 23.91
CA ALA A 337 7.57 -9.14 24.60
C ALA A 337 8.42 -8.05 23.93
N LEU A 338 8.50 -8.08 22.58
CA LEU A 338 9.19 -7.05 21.80
C LEU A 338 8.50 -5.69 21.92
N GLY A 339 7.17 -5.63 21.76
CA GLY A 339 6.41 -4.38 21.83
C GLY A 339 6.54 -3.69 23.19
N ALA A 340 6.44 -4.46 24.27
CA ALA A 340 6.61 -3.95 25.64
C ALA A 340 8.03 -3.42 25.88
N TRP A 341 9.06 -4.18 25.47
CA TRP A 341 10.45 -3.72 25.59
C TRP A 341 10.72 -2.45 24.77
N LEU A 342 10.27 -2.43 23.52
CA LEU A 342 10.46 -1.30 22.60
C LEU A 342 9.84 -0.02 23.17
N ARG A 343 8.65 -0.14 23.77
CA ARG A 343 7.98 0.98 24.43
C ARG A 343 8.84 1.55 25.57
N GLU A 344 9.27 0.71 26.51
CA GLU A 344 10.07 1.16 27.66
C GLU A 344 11.37 1.82 27.22
N GLU A 345 12.04 1.26 26.21
CA GLU A 345 13.25 1.83 25.63
C GLU A 345 13.01 3.21 25.00
N CYS A 346 11.85 3.42 24.37
CA CYS A 346 11.51 4.70 23.76
C CYS A 346 11.09 5.72 24.82
N LEU A 347 10.23 5.35 25.77
CA LEU A 347 9.82 6.21 26.89
C LEU A 347 11.01 6.69 27.71
N GLY A 348 12.01 5.84 27.94
CA GLY A 348 13.23 6.19 28.66
C GLY A 348 14.10 7.26 27.96
N ARG A 349 13.90 7.47 26.66
CA ARG A 349 14.64 8.45 25.84
C ARG A 349 13.86 9.75 25.60
N LEU A 350 12.55 9.74 25.83
CA LEU A 350 11.67 10.89 25.62
C LEU A 350 11.77 11.91 26.77
N GLY A 351 11.63 13.18 26.41
CA GLY A 351 11.45 14.27 27.36
C GLY A 351 10.18 14.10 28.21
N HIS A 352 10.03 14.92 29.25
CA HIS A 352 8.83 14.88 30.10
C HIS A 352 7.55 15.18 29.32
N ASP A 353 7.57 16.22 28.48
CA ASP A 353 6.39 16.69 27.76
C ASP A 353 6.00 15.74 26.60
N GLU A 354 6.99 15.15 25.94
CA GLU A 354 6.76 14.14 24.90
C GLU A 354 6.14 12.87 25.48
N ARG A 355 6.57 12.44 26.68
CA ARG A 355 5.94 11.33 27.40
C ARG A 355 4.49 11.65 27.76
N ALA A 356 4.21 12.86 28.23
CA ALA A 356 2.85 13.27 28.55
C ALA A 356 1.93 13.21 27.31
N HIS A 357 2.46 13.57 26.12
CA HIS A 357 1.73 13.44 24.87
C HIS A 357 1.44 11.98 24.49
N VAL A 358 2.41 11.08 24.62
CA VAL A 358 2.21 9.63 24.39
C VAL A 358 1.06 9.09 25.26
N PHE A 359 1.07 9.40 26.56
CA PHE A 359 0.01 8.93 27.45
C PHE A 359 -1.37 9.56 27.13
N ALA A 360 -1.40 10.80 26.67
CA ALA A 360 -2.65 11.45 26.26
C ALA A 360 -3.24 10.79 25.01
N ASP A 361 -2.40 10.50 24.02
CA ASP A 361 -2.81 9.86 22.76
C ASP A 361 -3.36 8.44 23.01
N GLU A 362 -2.71 7.66 23.89
CA GLU A 362 -3.22 6.34 24.27
C GLU A 362 -4.63 6.37 24.89
N VAL A 363 -4.93 7.41 25.67
CA VAL A 363 -6.24 7.59 26.30
C VAL A 363 -7.29 7.98 25.26
N GLU A 364 -6.93 8.85 24.31
CA GLU A 364 -7.82 9.32 23.23
C GLU A 364 -8.20 8.18 22.28
N TRP A 365 -7.22 7.33 21.93
CA TRP A 365 -7.41 6.26 20.93
C TRP A 365 -7.70 4.88 21.53
N GLY A 366 -7.83 4.77 22.86
CA GLY A 366 -8.17 3.51 23.52
C GLY A 366 -7.15 2.40 23.27
N VAL A 367 -5.87 2.73 23.09
CA VAL A 367 -4.80 1.75 22.89
C VAL A 367 -4.77 0.81 24.10
N GLY A 368 -5.11 -0.47 23.89
CA GLY A 368 -5.24 -1.47 24.95
C GLY A 368 -6.64 -1.63 25.57
N ARG A 369 -7.71 -1.04 25.00
CA ARG A 369 -9.10 -1.43 25.33
C ARG A 369 -9.57 -2.51 24.35
N GLU A 370 -10.08 -3.60 24.92
CA GLU A 370 -10.62 -4.76 24.21
C GLU A 370 -11.62 -4.33 23.11
N ALA A 371 -11.45 -4.89 21.90
CA ALA A 371 -12.59 -5.16 21.06
C ALA A 371 -13.29 -6.38 21.68
N GLU A 372 -14.41 -6.14 22.38
CA GLU A 372 -15.36 -7.20 22.72
C GLU A 372 -15.98 -7.84 21.47
#